data_AF-A0A383DRQ2-F1
#
_entry.id   AF-A0A383DRQ2-F1
#
_cell.length_a   1.000
_cell.length_b   1.000
_cell.length_c   1.000
_cell.angle_alpha   90.00
_cell.angle_beta   90.00
_cell.angle_gamma   90.00
#
_symmetry.space_group_name_H-M   'P 1'
#
loop_
_entity.id
_entity.type
_entity.pdbx_description
1 polymer ?
#
loop_
_entity_poly.entity_id
_entity_poly.type
_entity_poly.pdbx_seq_one_letter_code
_entity_poly.pdbx_strand_id
1 'polypeptide(L)' 'MSDREVVVLSGVRTAIADFGGGLKDVAPTELAAQVIAEAVK' A
#
# COMPACT_ATOMS: atom_id res chain seq x y z
N MET A 1 8.12 -0.07 -32.77
CA MET A 1 7.18 0.20 -31.66
C MET A 1 7.79 1.32 -30.86
N SER A 2 7.07 2.41 -30.61
CA SER A 2 7.47 3.38 -29.60
C SER A 2 7.59 2.66 -28.25
N ASP A 3 8.74 2.76 -27.61
CA ASP A 3 8.93 2.20 -26.27
C ASP A 3 7.92 2.87 -25.33
N ARG A 4 7.09 2.05 -24.68
CA ARG A 4 6.11 2.56 -23.71
C ARG A 4 6.88 3.03 -22.48
N GLU A 5 6.87 4.33 -22.24
CA GLU A 5 7.45 4.90 -21.03
C GLU A 5 6.57 4.54 -19.83
N VAL A 6 7.16 3.83 -18.86
CA VAL A 6 6.50 3.43 -17.61
C VAL A 6 6.94 4.37 -16.51
N VAL A 7 5.97 5.03 -15.87
CA VAL A 7 6.21 5.98 -14.78
C VAL A 7 5.43 5.57 -13.53
N VAL A 8 5.98 5.89 -12.36
CA VAL A 8 5.30 5.70 -11.06
C VAL A 8 4.66 7.03 -10.66
N LEU A 9 3.33 7.06 -10.65
CA LEU A 9 2.57 8.29 -10.34
C LEU A 9 2.34 8.49 -8.84
N SER A 10 2.33 7.41 -8.05
CA SER A 10 2.05 7.42 -6.62
C SER A 10 2.69 6.21 -5.92
N GLY A 11 3.04 6.38 -4.64
CA GLY A 11 3.63 5.32 -3.82
C GLY A 11 3.47 5.63 -2.32
N VAL A 12 2.67 4.82 -1.64
CA VAL A 12 2.35 4.97 -0.20
C VAL A 12 2.48 3.62 0.52
N ARG A 13 2.58 3.67 1.85
CA ARG A 13 2.62 2.48 2.70
C ARG A 13 1.86 2.73 3.99
N THR A 14 1.43 1.66 4.66
CA THR A 14 0.98 1.73 6.05
C THR A 14 2.16 1.92 7.01
N ALA A 15 1.85 2.17 8.29
CA ALA A 15 2.80 1.94 9.36
C ALA A 15 3.24 0.46 9.38
N ILE A 16 4.45 0.21 9.88
CA ILE A 16 4.98 -1.14 10.13
C ILE A 16 4.95 -1.33 11.64
N ALA A 17 4.33 -2.42 12.09
CA ALA A 17 4.25 -2.79 13.50
C ALA A 17 5.03 -4.08 13.77
N ASP A 18 5.44 -4.26 15.01
CA ASP A 18 6.10 -5.47 15.47
C ASP A 18 5.11 -6.65 15.58
N PHE A 19 5.66 -7.86 15.65
CA PHE A 19 4.88 -9.07 15.87
C PHE A 19 4.08 -8.99 17.18
N GLY A 20 2.76 -9.20 17.09
CA GLY A 20 1.85 -9.04 18.22
C GLY A 20 1.62 -7.58 18.67
N GLY A 21 2.08 -6.61 17.87
CA GLY A 21 2.00 -5.17 18.15
C GLY A 21 0.73 -4.49 17.60
N GLY A 22 0.85 -3.21 17.26
CA GLY A 22 -0.28 -2.32 16.99
C GLY A 22 -1.17 -2.65 15.79
N LEU A 23 -0.76 -3.56 14.90
CA LEU A 23 -1.55 -4.01 13.74
C LEU A 23 -1.97 -5.49 13.82
N LYS A 24 -1.77 -6.15 14.97
CA LYS A 24 -1.98 -7.60 15.11
C LYS A 24 -3.42 -8.06 14.80
N ASP A 25 -4.40 -7.19 15.03
CA ASP A 25 -5.82 -7.49 14.90
C ASP A 25 -6.39 -7.03 13.54
N VAL A 26 -5.57 -6.44 12.67
CA VAL A 26 -5.98 -5.95 11.35
C VAL A 26 -5.66 -6.99 10.29
N ALA A 27 -6.65 -7.40 9.50
CA ALA A 27 -6.44 -8.35 8.43
C ALA A 27 -5.51 -7.75 7.34
N PRO A 28 -4.61 -8.53 6.72
CA PRO A 28 -3.73 -8.03 5.66
C PRO A 28 -4.49 -7.41 4.47
N THR A 29 -5.68 -7.92 4.16
CA THR A 29 -6.54 -7.39 3.10
C THR A 29 -7.07 -6.00 3.42
N GLU A 30 -7.32 -5.68 4.69
CA GLU A 30 -7.74 -4.34 5.11
C GLU A 30 -6.58 -3.34 5.01
N LEU A 31 -5.37 -3.74 5.40
CA LEU A 31 -4.17 -2.92 5.21
C LEU A 31 -3.91 -2.63 3.72
N ALA A 32 -4.04 -3.64 2.86
CA ALA A 32 -3.90 -3.48 1.42
C ALA A 32 -4.99 -2.56 0.83
N ALA A 33 -6.24 -2.69 1.30
CA ALA A 33 -7.33 -1.82 0.86
C ALA A 33 -7.07 -0.35 1.21
N GLN A 34 -6.53 -0.06 2.40
CA GLN A 34 -6.14 1.29 2.80
C GLN A 34 -5.03 1.85 1.89
N VAL A 35 -4.00 1.05 1.59
CA VAL A 35 -2.90 1.46 0.70
C VAL A 35 -3.42 1.80 -0.70
N ILE A 36 -4.30 0.96 -1.26
CA ILE A 36 -4.86 1.19 -2.60
C ILE A 36 -5.74 2.44 -2.61
N ALA A 37 -6.60 2.61 -1.61
CA ALA A 37 -7.46 3.79 -1.51
C ALA A 37 -6.64 5.09 -1.45
N GLU A 38 -5.55 5.10 -0.69
CA GLU A 38 -4.68 6.28 -0.56
C GLU A 38 -3.81 6.49 -1.81
N ALA A 39 -3.35 5.43 -2.48
CA ALA A 39 -2.54 5.56 -3.69
C ALA A 39 -3.30 6.21 -4.87
N VAL A 40 -4.64 6.13 -4.86
CA VAL A 40 -5.53 6.63 -5.93
C VAL A 40 -6.16 7.99 -5.60
N LYS A 41 -6.03 8.46 -4.36
CA LYS A 41 -6.63 9.70 -3.86
C LYS A 41 -5.93 10.94 -4.40
#